data_AF-A0A4Q9XYG3-F1
#
_entry.id   AF-A0A4Q9XYG3-F1
#
_cell.length_a   1.000
_cell.length_b   1.000
_cell.length_c   1.000
_cell.angle_alpha   90.00
_cell.angle_beta   90.00
_cell.angle_gamma   90.00
#
_symmetry.space_group_name_H-M   'P 1'
#
loop_
_entity.id
_entity.type
_entity.pdbx_description
1 polymer ?
#
loop_
_entity_poly.entity_id
_entity_poly.type
_entity_poly.pdbx_seq_one_letter_code
_entity_poly.pdbx_strand_id
1 'polypeptide(L)'
;MKTTATILKEIRQHYQISQAKLAKLLNTSVRTVQHWEQADYQPSGTAVRLIQILATDDAVYTALTNLEEENTIMYLEHDDQKFTIMGVQFRNQEEYRATMNSVISNMYEGFEPTKFDIEMAQRSYVEGSPTAEEMLAQIRAAKSTTSK
;
A
#
# COMPACT_ATOMS: atom_id res chain seq x y z
N MET A 1 30.26 -5.29 -19.67
CA MET A 1 29.18 -5.44 -18.67
C MET A 1 27.92 -4.79 -19.24
N LYS A 2 26.75 -5.43 -19.14
CA LYS A 2 25.48 -4.80 -19.52
C LYS A 2 25.21 -3.62 -18.59
N THR A 3 24.67 -2.52 -19.13
CA THR A 3 24.25 -1.37 -18.29
C THR A 3 22.91 -1.66 -17.64
N THR A 4 22.60 -1.00 -16.53
CA THR A 4 21.28 -1.12 -15.89
C THR A 4 20.14 -0.74 -16.82
N ALA A 5 20.34 0.27 -17.67
CA ALA A 5 19.37 0.67 -18.70
C ALA A 5 19.09 -0.45 -19.70
N THR A 6 20.13 -1.18 -20.13
CA THR A 6 19.99 -2.34 -21.02
C THR A 6 19.25 -3.47 -20.30
N ILE A 7 19.61 -3.77 -19.05
CA ILE A 7 18.97 -4.83 -18.25
C ILE A 7 17.47 -4.57 -18.09
N LEU A 8 17.08 -3.33 -17.76
CA LEU A 8 15.66 -2.96 -17.61
C LEU A 8 14.88 -3.17 -18.91
N LYS A 9 15.45 -2.78 -20.06
CA LYS A 9 14.83 -3.00 -21.37
C LYS A 9 14.70 -4.49 -21.70
N GLU A 10 15.72 -5.28 -21.37
CA GLU A 10 15.69 -6.75 -21.55
C GLU A 10 14.62 -7.41 -20.68
N ILE A 11 14.51 -7.04 -19.39
CA ILE A 11 13.44 -7.50 -18.49
C ILE A 11 12.07 -7.21 -19.12
N ARG A 12 11.84 -5.98 -19.60
CA ARG A 12 10.55 -5.63 -20.20
C ARG A 12 10.23 -6.40 -21.48
N GLN A 13 11.24 -6.64 -22.30
CA GLN A 13 11.08 -7.39 -23.55
C GLN A 13 10.81 -8.86 -23.26
N HIS A 14 11.53 -9.45 -22.31
CA HIS A 14 11.36 -10.84 -21.87
C HIS A 14 9.94 -11.11 -21.37
N TYR A 15 9.44 -10.28 -20.45
CA TYR A 15 8.08 -10.42 -19.91
C TYR A 15 6.99 -9.71 -20.73
N GLN A 16 7.35 -9.06 -21.84
CA GLN A 16 6.44 -8.29 -22.70
C GLN A 16 5.62 -7.23 -21.96
N ILE A 17 6.23 -6.54 -21.00
CA ILE A 17 5.56 -5.55 -20.14
C ILE A 17 5.90 -4.09 -20.51
N SER A 18 4.96 -3.19 -20.24
CA SER A 18 5.16 -1.75 -20.39
C SER A 18 6.08 -1.18 -19.28
N GLN A 19 6.62 0.02 -19.48
CA GLN A 19 7.34 0.75 -18.42
C GLN A 19 6.46 0.98 -17.20
N ALA A 20 5.14 1.18 -17.39
CA ALA A 20 4.21 1.38 -16.30
C ALA A 20 4.02 0.10 -15.45
N LYS A 21 3.93 -1.07 -16.09
CA LYS A 21 3.86 -2.35 -15.36
C LYS A 21 5.19 -2.65 -14.66
N LEU A 22 6.34 -2.40 -15.29
CA LEU A 22 7.64 -2.55 -14.63
C LEU A 22 7.78 -1.62 -13.42
N ALA A 23 7.28 -0.38 -13.51
CA ALA A 23 7.31 0.56 -12.40
C ALA A 23 6.49 0.07 -11.20
N LYS A 24 5.33 -0.54 -11.44
CA LYS A 24 4.52 -1.17 -10.38
C LYS A 24 5.26 -2.33 -9.72
N LEU A 25 5.83 -3.26 -10.50
CA LEU A 25 6.59 -4.40 -9.98
C LEU A 25 7.79 -3.96 -9.12
N LEU A 26 8.45 -2.87 -9.51
CA LEU A 26 9.60 -2.32 -8.80
C LEU A 26 9.20 -1.33 -7.68
N ASN A 27 7.91 -1.16 -7.42
CA ASN A 27 7.36 -0.21 -6.47
C ASN A 27 7.95 1.21 -6.61
N THR A 28 7.94 1.74 -7.83
CA THR A 28 8.49 3.05 -8.16
C THR A 28 7.62 3.80 -9.18
N SER A 29 7.97 5.04 -9.50
CA SER A 29 7.24 5.83 -10.49
C SER A 29 7.61 5.45 -11.92
N VAL A 30 6.67 5.59 -12.86
CA VAL A 30 6.96 5.42 -14.30
C VAL A 30 8.08 6.33 -14.76
N ARG A 31 8.11 7.56 -14.24
CA ARG A 31 9.17 8.55 -14.51
C ARG A 31 10.54 8.05 -14.06
N THR A 32 10.61 7.37 -12.91
CA THR A 32 11.85 6.77 -12.41
C THR A 32 12.35 5.67 -13.34
N VAL A 33 11.48 4.77 -13.79
CA VAL A 33 11.84 3.73 -14.78
C VAL A 33 12.29 4.35 -16.11
N GLN A 34 11.62 5.41 -16.58
CA GLN A 34 12.02 6.13 -17.79
C GLN A 34 13.44 6.67 -17.69
N HIS A 35 13.76 7.40 -16.61
CA HIS A 35 15.10 7.94 -16.40
C HIS A 35 16.16 6.83 -16.28
N TRP A 36 15.84 5.70 -15.63
CA TRP A 36 16.75 4.55 -15.56
C TRP A 36 16.99 3.91 -16.93
N GLU A 37 15.96 3.73 -17.76
CA GLU A 37 16.10 3.19 -19.13
C GLU A 37 16.80 4.16 -20.10
N GLN A 38 16.78 5.46 -19.79
CA GLN A 38 17.50 6.52 -20.53
C GLN A 38 18.93 6.73 -20.02
N ALA A 39 19.29 6.11 -18.90
CA ALA A 39 20.58 6.28 -18.21
C ALA A 39 20.82 7.72 -17.69
N ASP A 40 19.76 8.49 -17.43
CA ASP A 40 19.85 9.82 -16.83
C ASP A 40 20.37 9.75 -15.39
N TYR A 41 19.91 8.73 -14.64
CA TYR A 41 20.48 8.33 -13.36
C TYR A 41 20.28 6.83 -13.14
N GLN A 42 20.96 6.27 -12.14
CA GLN A 42 20.93 4.83 -11.86
C GLN A 42 20.02 4.53 -10.66
N PRO A 43 19.42 3.32 -10.59
CA PRO A 43 18.78 2.85 -9.38
C PRO A 43 19.81 2.73 -8.24
N SER A 44 19.33 2.87 -7.01
CA SER A 44 20.15 2.75 -5.80
C SER A 44 19.43 1.89 -4.76
N GLY A 45 20.18 1.45 -3.74
CA GLY A 45 19.64 0.67 -2.63
C GLY A 45 19.00 -0.65 -3.05
N THR A 46 17.80 -0.94 -2.51
CA THR A 46 17.06 -2.18 -2.72
C THR A 46 16.59 -2.36 -4.16
N ALA A 47 16.30 -1.27 -4.88
CA ALA A 47 15.90 -1.33 -6.28
C ALA A 47 16.95 -2.05 -7.15
N VAL A 48 18.25 -1.83 -6.89
CA VAL A 48 19.33 -2.52 -7.61
C VAL A 48 19.24 -4.03 -7.42
N ARG A 49 19.00 -4.49 -6.18
CA ARG A 49 18.86 -5.91 -5.86
C ARG A 49 17.62 -6.51 -6.50
N LEU A 50 16.49 -5.81 -6.42
CA LEU A 50 15.23 -6.27 -7.02
C LEU A 50 15.34 -6.40 -8.54
N ILE A 51 15.97 -5.44 -9.22
CA ILE A 51 16.23 -5.51 -10.67
C ILE A 51 17.14 -6.70 -11.00
N GLN A 52 18.18 -6.94 -10.20
CA GLN A 52 19.08 -8.08 -10.40
C GLN A 52 18.36 -9.42 -10.30
N ILE A 53 17.54 -9.63 -9.26
CA ILE A 53 16.81 -10.89 -9.09
C ILE A 53 15.72 -11.07 -10.15
N LEU A 54 15.02 -9.99 -10.51
CA LEU A 54 14.00 -10.00 -11.56
C LEU A 54 14.59 -10.32 -12.96
N ALA A 55 15.86 -9.97 -13.18
CA ALA A 55 16.60 -10.30 -14.40
C ALA A 55 17.07 -11.76 -14.46
N THR A 56 17.12 -12.47 -13.33
CA THR A 56 17.74 -13.80 -13.23
C THR A 56 16.75 -14.92 -12.92
N ASP A 57 15.59 -14.61 -12.34
CA ASP A 57 14.65 -15.60 -11.84
C ASP A 57 13.21 -15.24 -12.19
N ASP A 58 12.62 -15.98 -13.13
CA ASP A 58 11.23 -15.81 -13.57
C ASP A 58 10.22 -16.02 -12.42
N ALA A 59 10.58 -16.81 -11.39
CA ALA A 59 9.71 -17.01 -10.23
C ALA A 59 9.46 -15.69 -9.48
N VAL A 60 10.43 -14.76 -9.52
CA VAL A 60 10.27 -13.43 -8.93
C VAL A 60 9.22 -12.62 -9.68
N TYR A 61 9.17 -12.69 -11.02
CA TYR A 61 8.14 -12.00 -11.79
C TYR A 61 6.73 -12.52 -11.47
N THR A 62 6.57 -13.85 -11.38
CA THR A 62 5.31 -14.46 -10.97
C THR A 62 4.92 -14.02 -9.55
N ALA A 63 5.85 -14.08 -8.60
CA ALA A 63 5.60 -13.65 -7.22
C ALA A 63 5.19 -12.18 -7.14
N LEU A 64 5.92 -11.27 -7.79
CA LEU A 64 5.60 -9.84 -7.79
C LEU A 64 4.27 -9.52 -8.51
N THR A 65 3.93 -10.26 -9.56
CA THR A 65 2.65 -10.09 -10.26
C THR A 65 1.49 -10.51 -9.37
N ASN A 66 1.63 -11.63 -8.66
CA ASN A 66 0.63 -12.08 -7.71
C ASN A 66 0.49 -11.07 -6.56
N LEU A 67 1.59 -10.52 -6.04
CA LEU A 67 1.59 -9.45 -5.03
C LEU A 67 0.95 -8.12 -5.50
N GLU A 68 0.88 -7.84 -6.81
CA GLU A 68 0.11 -6.69 -7.31
C GLU A 68 -1.40 -6.94 -7.29
N GLU A 69 -1.82 -8.20 -7.47
CA GLU A 69 -3.22 -8.62 -7.41
C GLU A 69 -3.67 -8.80 -5.95
N GLU A 70 -2.75 -9.27 -5.12
CA GLU A 70 -2.81 -9.42 -3.69
C GLU A 70 -2.25 -8.15 -3.01
N ASN A 71 -3.08 -7.10 -2.81
CA ASN A 71 -2.77 -5.98 -1.88
C ASN A 71 -2.69 -6.47 -0.40
N THR A 72 -1.96 -7.55 -0.14
CA THR A 72 -2.00 -8.40 1.06
C THR A 72 -1.03 -7.93 2.16
N ILE A 73 -0.31 -6.82 1.97
CA ILE A 73 0.40 -6.17 3.09
C ILE A 73 -0.59 -5.46 4.04
N MET A 74 -1.87 -5.47 3.69
CA MET A 74 -2.93 -5.08 4.61
C MET A 74 -3.46 -6.32 5.35
N TYR A 75 -2.93 -6.57 6.54
CA TYR A 75 -3.45 -7.59 7.47
C TYR A 75 -4.83 -7.24 8.05
N LEU A 76 -5.39 -6.10 7.64
CA LEU A 76 -6.68 -5.61 8.12
C LEU A 76 -7.80 -6.21 7.28
N GLU A 77 -8.81 -6.78 7.95
CA GLU A 77 -10.04 -7.24 7.29
C GLU A 77 -10.65 -6.08 6.49
N HIS A 78 -10.84 -6.24 5.18
CA HIS A 78 -11.46 -5.22 4.34
C HIS A 78 -12.13 -5.82 3.10
N ASP A 79 -13.05 -5.06 2.50
CA ASP A 79 -13.67 -5.39 1.22
C ASP A 79 -13.71 -4.12 0.35
N ASP A 80 -12.89 -4.10 -0.69
CA ASP A 80 -12.75 -2.99 -1.63
C ASP A 80 -14.02 -2.75 -2.47
N GLN A 81 -14.83 -3.79 -2.71
CA GLN A 81 -16.06 -3.67 -3.51
C GLN A 81 -17.22 -3.18 -2.65
N LYS A 82 -17.24 -3.56 -1.38
CA LYS A 82 -18.24 -3.11 -0.41
C LYS A 82 -17.81 -1.87 0.35
N PHE A 83 -16.58 -1.38 0.23
CA PHE A 83 -16.03 -0.27 1.01
C PHE A 83 -16.14 -0.51 2.52
N THR A 84 -15.63 -1.66 2.98
CA THR A 84 -15.63 -2.00 4.42
C THR A 84 -14.23 -2.22 4.96
N ILE A 85 -14.00 -1.82 6.21
CA ILE A 85 -12.77 -2.07 6.98
C ILE A 85 -13.17 -2.59 8.37
N MET A 86 -12.73 -3.78 8.77
CA MET A 86 -13.14 -4.46 10.03
C MET A 86 -14.67 -4.47 10.24
N GLY A 87 -15.42 -4.68 9.15
CA GLY A 87 -16.88 -4.66 9.12
C GLY A 87 -17.53 -3.26 9.23
N VAL A 88 -16.74 -2.18 9.27
CA VAL A 88 -17.25 -0.79 9.25
C VAL A 88 -17.46 -0.34 7.82
N GLN A 89 -18.69 0.08 7.49
CA GLN A 89 -19.10 0.52 6.16
C GLN A 89 -18.81 2.00 5.92
N PHE A 90 -18.19 2.32 4.79
CA PHE A 90 -17.97 3.69 4.31
C PHE A 90 -19.01 4.08 3.24
N ARG A 91 -19.31 5.37 3.11
CA ARG A 91 -20.36 5.85 2.20
C ARG A 91 -19.94 5.80 0.73
N ASN A 92 -18.65 5.96 0.49
CA ASN A 92 -18.07 6.08 -0.85
C ASN A 92 -16.61 5.63 -0.84
N GLN A 93 -16.06 5.47 -2.04
CA GLN A 93 -14.68 5.05 -2.26
C GLN A 93 -13.65 6.05 -1.71
N GLU A 94 -13.96 7.34 -1.68
CA GLU A 94 -13.03 8.38 -1.23
C GLU A 94 -12.78 8.28 0.27
N GLU A 95 -13.83 8.23 1.09
CA GLU A 95 -13.74 8.06 2.55
C GLU A 95 -13.04 6.74 2.92
N TYR A 96 -13.42 5.67 2.21
CA TYR A 96 -12.81 4.35 2.36
C TYR A 96 -11.31 4.40 2.12
N ARG A 97 -10.86 4.94 0.98
CA ARG A 97 -9.44 5.00 0.62
C ARG A 97 -8.67 5.95 1.53
N ALA A 98 -9.26 7.08 1.91
CA ALA A 98 -8.64 8.05 2.82
C ALA A 98 -8.38 7.43 4.21
N THR A 99 -9.38 6.74 4.78
CA THR A 99 -9.23 6.02 6.06
C THR A 99 -8.24 4.89 5.92
N MET A 100 -8.31 4.14 4.83
CA MET A 100 -7.42 3.03 4.60
C MET A 100 -5.95 3.46 4.55
N ASN A 101 -5.67 4.55 3.82
CA ASN A 101 -4.32 5.10 3.72
C ASN A 101 -3.80 5.60 5.07
N SER A 102 -4.64 6.26 5.87
CA SER A 102 -4.22 6.76 7.19
C SER A 102 -3.91 5.60 8.15
N VAL A 103 -4.76 4.56 8.15
CA VAL A 103 -4.57 3.37 8.99
C VAL A 103 -3.31 2.62 8.59
N ILE A 104 -3.10 2.37 7.29
CA ILE A 104 -1.86 1.72 6.80
C ILE A 104 -0.62 2.51 7.22
N SER A 105 -0.63 3.83 7.04
CA SER A 105 0.52 4.68 7.40
C SER A 105 0.86 4.51 8.88
N ASN A 106 -0.16 4.54 9.76
CA ASN A 106 0.04 4.37 11.18
C ASN A 106 0.46 2.94 11.56
N MET A 107 -0.01 1.91 10.83
CA MET A 107 0.42 0.53 11.03
C MET A 107 1.92 0.35 10.78
N TYR A 108 2.47 1.02 9.76
CA TYR A 108 3.92 1.02 9.53
C TYR A 108 4.72 1.68 10.67
N GLU A 109 4.10 2.60 11.42
CA GLU A 109 4.68 3.20 12.63
C GLU A 109 4.51 2.31 13.89
N GLY A 110 3.88 1.14 13.75
CA GLY A 110 3.67 0.16 14.82
C GLY A 110 2.32 0.25 15.52
N PHE A 111 1.36 1.00 14.97
CA PHE A 111 -0.01 1.05 15.48
C PHE A 111 -0.80 -0.21 15.10
N GLU A 112 -1.45 -0.84 16.07
CA GLU A 112 -2.37 -1.96 15.83
C GLU A 112 -3.83 -1.44 15.87
N PRO A 113 -4.47 -1.20 14.72
CA PRO A 113 -5.81 -0.65 14.67
C PRO A 113 -6.87 -1.63 15.18
N THR A 114 -7.85 -1.11 15.90
CA THR A 114 -9.05 -1.84 16.33
C THR A 114 -10.27 -1.37 15.54
N LYS A 115 -11.36 -2.15 15.57
CA LYS A 115 -12.65 -1.75 14.97
C LYS A 115 -13.11 -0.37 15.45
N PHE A 116 -12.88 -0.06 16.73
CA PHE A 116 -13.23 1.24 17.31
C PHE A 116 -12.51 2.40 16.63
N ASP A 117 -11.24 2.23 16.28
CA ASP A 117 -10.45 3.27 15.59
C ASP A 117 -11.01 3.57 14.20
N ILE A 118 -11.48 2.53 13.50
CA ILE A 118 -12.12 2.66 12.19
C ILE A 118 -13.49 3.32 12.31
N GLU A 119 -14.30 2.94 13.30
CA GLU A 119 -15.59 3.61 13.57
C GLU A 119 -15.39 5.08 13.89
N MET A 120 -14.36 5.43 14.66
CA MET A 120 -14.04 6.81 14.98
C MET A 120 -13.62 7.59 13.73
N ALA A 121 -12.75 7.02 12.89
CA ALA A 121 -12.36 7.63 11.62
C ALA A 121 -13.57 7.82 10.70
N GLN A 122 -14.43 6.81 10.58
CA GLN A 122 -15.64 6.85 9.76
C GLN A 122 -16.62 7.94 10.24
N ARG A 123 -16.85 8.05 11.55
CA ARG A 123 -17.73 9.08 12.14
C ARG A 123 -17.23 10.49 11.84
N SER A 124 -15.91 10.70 11.78
CA SER A 124 -15.34 12.03 11.53
C SER A 124 -15.74 12.63 10.17
N TYR A 125 -16.08 11.81 9.16
CA TYR A 125 -16.58 12.29 7.87
C TYR A 125 -18.04 12.78 7.92
N VAL A 126 -18.78 12.45 8.98
CA VAL A 126 -20.20 12.81 9.15
C VAL A 126 -20.34 13.90 10.21
N GLU A 127 -19.69 13.71 11.35
CA GLU A 127 -19.86 14.52 12.55
C GLU A 127 -18.75 15.56 12.74
N GLY A 128 -17.66 15.44 11.97
CA GLY A 128 -16.42 16.20 12.19
C GLY A 128 -15.53 15.54 13.25
N SER A 129 -14.29 16.02 13.37
CA SER A 129 -13.34 15.49 14.36
C SER A 129 -13.78 15.84 15.77
N PRO A 130 -13.83 14.87 16.71
CA PRO A 130 -14.16 15.15 18.10
C PRO A 130 -13.09 16.02 18.76
N THR A 131 -13.49 16.75 19.80
CA THR A 131 -12.54 17.43 20.69
C THR A 131 -11.72 16.40 21.50
N ALA A 132 -10.59 16.83 22.04
CA ALA A 132 -9.76 15.96 22.89
C ALA A 132 -10.53 15.41 24.11
N GLU A 133 -11.43 16.21 24.69
CA GLU A 133 -12.25 15.81 25.83
C GLU A 133 -13.28 14.73 25.44
N GLU A 134 -13.97 14.92 24.32
CA GLU A 134 -14.91 13.93 23.78
C GLU A 134 -14.20 12.62 23.43
N MET A 135 -13.02 12.71 22.83
CA MET A 135 -12.21 11.55 22.46
C MET A 135 -11.76 10.76 23.70
N LEU A 136 -11.31 11.44 24.75
CA LEU A 136 -10.94 10.81 26.03
C LEU A 136 -12.14 10.14 26.70
N ALA A 137 -13.32 10.76 26.65
CA ALA A 137 -14.55 10.18 27.20
C ALA A 137 -14.93 8.88 26.47
N GLN A 138 -14.85 8.87 25.13
CA GLN A 138 -15.17 7.70 24.31
C GLN A 138 -14.19 6.54 24.54
N ILE A 139 -12.88 6.80 24.62
CA ILE A 139 -11.87 5.78 24.91
C ILE A 139 -12.13 5.11 26.27
N ARG A 140 -12.51 5.90 27.28
CA ARG A 140 -12.85 5.38 28.61
C ARG A 140 -14.10 4.50 28.58
N ALA A 141 -15.12 4.88 27.83
CA ALA A 141 -16.35 4.11 27.67
C ALA A 141 -16.14 2.80 26.88
N ALA A 142 -15.28 2.81 25.86
CA ALA A 142 -14.95 1.61 25.11
C ALA A 142 -14.23 0.56 25.99
N LYS A 143 -13.23 0.99 26.79
CA LYS A 143 -12.49 0.10 27.70
C LYS A 143 -13.35 -0.51 28.82
N SER A 144 -14.41 0.15 29.25
CA SER A 144 -15.32 -0.41 30.28
C SER A 144 -16.26 -1.49 29.72
N THR A 145 -16.50 -1.49 28.40
CA THR A 145 -17.41 -2.44 27.74
C THR A 145 -16.73 -3.79 27.46
N THR A 146 -15.41 -3.81 27.26
CA THR A 146 -14.61 -5.03 27.03
C THR A 146 -14.25 -5.79 28.31
N SER A 147 -14.60 -5.27 29.49
CA SER A 147 -14.27 -5.86 30.80
C SER A 147 -15.44 -6.63 31.46
N LYS A 148 -16.42 -7.11 30.68
CA LYS A 148 -17.49 -8.01 31.14
C LYS A 148 -17.53 -9.29 30.34
#